data_AF-A0A1D9P945-F1
#
_entry.id   AF-A0A1D9P945-F1
#
_cell.length_a   1.000
_cell.length_b   1.000
_cell.length_c   1.000
_cell.angle_alpha   90.00
_cell.angle_beta   90.00
_cell.angle_gamma   90.00
#
_symmetry.space_group_name_H-M   'P 1'
#
loop_
_entity.id
_entity.type
_entity.pdbx_description
1 polymer ?
#
loop_
_entity_poly.entity_id
_entity_poly.type
_entity_poly.pdbx_seq_one_letter_code
_entity_poly.pdbx_strand_id
1 'polypeptide(L)'
;MKSIREIFKNNPSLLDEPEVMQLIAYCEELQDEIVEFKFQKTDNKELPMLDMIKEVIKGCNAVEKEQMEHERFGYPPPDYQETISNLKNYIYERCRDEKIYL
;
A
#
# COMPACT_ATOMS: atom_id res chain seq x y z
N MET A 1 2.78 23.50 -8.86
CA MET A 1 3.42 23.80 -10.16
C MET A 1 2.95 25.16 -10.60
N LYS A 2 3.82 25.96 -11.24
CA LYS A 2 3.40 27.21 -11.88
C LYS A 2 2.54 26.85 -13.10
N SER A 3 1.48 27.61 -13.37
CA SER A 3 0.67 27.39 -14.57
C SER A 3 1.45 27.81 -15.83
N ILE A 4 1.11 27.23 -16.98
CA ILE A 4 1.70 27.60 -18.28
C ILE A 4 1.64 29.13 -18.49
N ARG A 5 0.54 29.77 -18.10
CA ARG A 5 0.35 31.23 -18.18
C ARG A 5 1.29 32.02 -17.28
N GLU A 6 1.68 31.47 -16.13
CA GLU A 6 2.65 32.08 -15.23
C GLU A 6 4.09 31.93 -15.74
N ILE A 7 4.39 30.85 -16.46
CA ILE A 7 5.71 30.59 -17.07
C ILE A 7 5.97 31.56 -18.22
N PHE A 8 4.97 31.78 -19.08
CA PHE A 8 5.09 32.62 -20.28
C PHE A 8 4.60 34.06 -20.09
N LYS A 9 4.33 34.50 -18.85
CA LYS A 9 3.79 35.84 -18.54
C LYS A 9 4.59 37.00 -19.16
N ASN A 10 5.91 36.85 -19.25
CA ASN A 10 6.80 37.89 -19.78
C ASN A 10 7.02 37.80 -21.30
N ASN A 11 6.61 36.71 -21.94
CA ASN A 11 6.73 36.51 -23.39
C ASN A 11 5.59 35.61 -23.90
N PRO A 12 4.36 36.14 -24.04
CA PRO A 12 3.19 35.34 -24.40
C PRO A 12 3.25 34.77 -25.82
N SER A 13 3.96 35.44 -26.74
CA SER A 13 4.07 35.02 -28.15
C SER A 13 4.74 33.66 -28.33
N LEU A 14 5.53 33.21 -27.35
CA LEU A 14 6.14 31.88 -27.38
C LEU A 14 5.10 30.76 -27.31
N LEU A 15 3.89 31.03 -26.83
CA LEU A 15 2.81 30.03 -26.79
C LEU A 15 2.29 29.69 -28.19
N ASP A 16 2.50 30.58 -29.17
CA ASP A 16 2.08 30.37 -30.56
C ASP A 16 3.14 29.61 -31.37
N GLU A 17 4.35 29.41 -30.80
CA GLU A 17 5.42 28.67 -31.46
C GLU A 17 5.11 27.16 -31.48
N PRO A 18 5.23 26.49 -32.63
CA PRO A 18 4.83 25.10 -32.79
C PRO A 18 5.61 24.15 -31.88
N GLU A 19 6.89 24.39 -31.64
CA GLU A 19 7.72 23.59 -30.73
C GLU A 19 7.29 23.75 -29.27
N VAL A 20 6.84 24.95 -28.88
CA VAL A 20 6.34 25.21 -27.52
C VAL A 20 4.98 24.56 -27.31
N MET A 21 4.10 24.59 -28.31
CA MET A 21 2.83 23.86 -28.28
C MET A 21 3.04 22.35 -28.15
N GLN A 22 4.00 21.78 -28.89
CA GLN A 22 4.36 20.36 -28.77
C GLN A 22 4.89 20.02 -27.38
N LEU A 23 5.76 20.88 -26.83
CA LEU A 23 6.30 20.68 -25.48
C LEU A 23 5.21 20.75 -24.42
N ILE A 24 4.26 21.68 -24.53
CA ILE A 24 3.11 21.78 -23.64
C ILE A 24 2.28 20.49 -23.68
N ALA A 25 1.92 20.02 -24.88
CA ALA A 25 1.14 18.80 -25.04
C ALA A 25 1.85 17.58 -24.43
N TYR A 26 3.16 17.44 -24.66
CA TYR A 26 3.96 16.37 -24.08
C TYR A 26 4.02 16.46 -22.55
N CYS A 27 4.16 17.67 -22.00
CA CYS A 27 4.16 17.87 -20.55
C CYS A 27 2.79 17.56 -19.93
N GLU A 28 1.68 17.88 -20.59
CA GLU A 28 0.33 17.54 -20.14
C GLU A 28 0.11 16.03 -20.12
N GLU A 29 0.49 15.32 -21.19
CA GLU A 29 0.43 13.85 -21.27
C GLU A 29 1.23 13.18 -20.15
N LEU A 30 2.48 13.62 -19.93
CA LEU A 30 3.29 13.15 -18.80
C LEU A 30 2.65 13.44 -17.44
N GLN A 31 1.96 14.57 -17.30
CA GLN A 31 1.32 14.94 -16.05
C GLN A 31 0.15 14.01 -15.74
N ASP A 32 -0.64 13.66 -16.75
CA ASP A 32 -1.73 12.68 -16.65
C ASP A 32 -1.20 11.29 -16.30
N GLU A 33 -0.15 10.82 -16.98
CA GLU A 33 0.52 9.55 -16.65
C GLU A 33 1.04 9.53 -15.20
N ILE A 34 1.63 10.62 -14.73
CA ILE A 34 2.11 10.74 -13.34
C ILE A 34 0.95 10.68 -12.35
N VAL A 35 -0.19 11.29 -12.66
CA VAL A 35 -1.38 11.24 -11.81
C VAL A 35 -1.90 9.81 -11.73
N GLU A 36 -2.02 9.13 -12.87
CA GLU A 36 -2.46 7.73 -12.93
C GLU A 36 -1.49 6.80 -12.19
N PHE A 37 -0.18 6.96 -12.41
CA PHE A 37 0.85 6.21 -11.69
C PHE A 37 0.80 6.43 -10.18
N LYS A 38 0.59 7.67 -9.72
CA LYS A 38 0.40 7.98 -8.30
C LYS A 38 -0.89 7.36 -7.76
N PHE A 39 -1.95 7.33 -8.55
CA PHE A 39 -3.21 6.68 -8.17
C PHE A 39 -3.00 5.17 -7.97
N GLN A 40 -2.40 4.49 -8.95
CA GLN A 40 -2.04 3.06 -8.85
C GLN A 40 -1.13 2.77 -7.65
N LYS A 41 -0.14 3.63 -7.38
CA LYS A 41 0.74 3.49 -6.22
C LYS A 41 0.02 3.69 -4.89
N THR A 42 -0.98 4.57 -4.85
CA THR A 42 -1.77 4.85 -3.63
C THR A 42 -2.74 3.70 -3.32
N ASP A 43 -3.23 3.01 -4.35
CA ASP A 43 -4.06 1.80 -4.21
C ASP A 43 -3.23 0.52 -4.03
N ASN A 44 -1.89 0.59 -4.01
CA ASN A 44 -1.07 -0.59 -3.83
C ASN A 44 -1.18 -1.15 -2.39
N LYS A 45 -1.88 -2.28 -2.25
CA LYS A 45 -2.08 -3.01 -0.99
C LYS A 45 -0.93 -3.95 -0.62
N GLU A 46 0.13 -4.02 -1.41
CA GLU A 46 1.26 -4.92 -1.21
C GLU A 46 1.95 -4.72 0.14
N LEU A 47 2.18 -3.46 0.55
CA LEU A 47 2.81 -3.17 1.85
C LEU A 47 1.91 -3.59 3.04
N PRO A 48 0.62 -3.18 3.10
CA PRO A 48 -0.30 -3.69 4.13
C PRO A 48 -0.42 -5.21 4.16
N MET A 49 -0.47 -5.85 2.99
CA MET A 49 -0.53 -7.32 2.89
C MET A 49 0.74 -7.97 3.42
N LEU A 50 1.91 -7.44 3.07
CA LEU A 50 3.19 -7.94 3.55
C LEU A 50 3.30 -7.83 5.09
N ASP A 51 2.87 -6.71 5.66
CA ASP A 51 2.86 -6.51 7.10
C ASP A 51 1.87 -7.44 7.80
N MET A 52 0.67 -7.63 7.23
CA MET A 52 -0.29 -8.61 7.73
C MET A 52 0.31 -10.03 7.76
N ILE A 53 0.94 -10.48 6.67
CA ILE A 53 1.57 -11.81 6.59
C ILE A 53 2.68 -11.97 7.63
N LYS A 54 3.51 -10.94 7.84
CA LYS A 54 4.57 -10.97 8.87
C LYS A 54 3.99 -11.16 10.27
N GLU A 55 2.91 -10.45 10.62
CA GLU A 55 2.26 -10.61 11.92
C GLU A 55 1.60 -11.99 12.08
N VAL A 56 1.01 -12.55 11.02
CA VAL A 56 0.49 -13.93 11.03
C VAL A 56 1.61 -14.93 11.32
N ILE A 57 2.75 -14.83 10.62
CA ILE A 57 3.90 -15.72 10.84
C ILE A 57 4.42 -15.60 12.28
N LYS A 58 4.50 -14.38 12.81
CA LYS A 58 4.91 -14.13 14.19
C LYS A 58 3.96 -14.78 15.20
N GLY A 59 2.64 -14.72 14.95
CA GLY A 59 1.64 -15.41 15.74
C GLY A 59 1.83 -16.93 15.71
N CYS A 60 2.02 -17.53 14.53
CA CYS A 60 2.30 -18.96 14.39
C CYS A 60 3.55 -19.38 15.18
N ASN A 61 4.65 -18.64 15.06
CA ASN A 61 5.90 -18.93 15.77
C ASN A 61 5.73 -18.87 17.30
N ALA A 62 4.88 -17.97 17.79
CA ALA A 62 4.59 -17.87 19.22
C ALA A 62 3.85 -19.13 19.73
N VAL A 63 2.86 -19.59 18.97
CA VAL A 63 2.08 -20.80 19.29
C VAL A 63 2.96 -22.05 19.23
N GLU A 64 3.81 -22.17 18.22
CA GLU A 64 4.80 -23.25 18.12
C GLU A 64 5.74 -23.26 19.33
N LYS A 65 6.15 -22.09 19.80
CA LYS A 65 7.00 -21.97 20.99
C LYS A 65 6.25 -22.41 22.25
N GLU A 66 5.01 -21.99 22.44
CA GLU A 66 4.19 -22.44 23.57
C GLU A 66 3.98 -23.95 23.55
N GLN A 67 3.77 -24.54 22.35
CA GLN A 67 3.66 -25.99 22.19
C GLN A 67 4.98 -26.70 22.57
N MET A 68 6.13 -26.19 22.12
CA MET A 68 7.43 -26.75 22.53
C MET A 68 7.64 -26.65 24.05
N GLU A 69 7.21 -25.55 24.67
CA GLU A 69 7.30 -25.33 26.10
C GLU A 69 6.38 -26.30 26.88
N HIS A 70 5.17 -26.55 26.38
CA HIS A 70 4.27 -27.60 26.88
C HIS A 70 4.94 -28.99 26.84
N GLU A 71 5.46 -29.39 25.67
CA GLU A 71 6.08 -30.70 25.49
C GLU A 71 7.34 -30.91 26.35
N ARG A 72 8.14 -29.85 26.50
CA ARG A 72 9.45 -29.94 27.17
C ARG A 72 9.36 -29.78 28.69
N PHE A 73 8.45 -28.95 29.17
CA PHE A 73 8.40 -28.54 30.58
C PHE A 73 7.06 -28.83 31.25
N GLY A 74 6.05 -29.31 30.51
CA GLY A 74 4.72 -29.61 31.06
C GLY A 74 3.89 -28.37 31.37
N TYR A 75 4.21 -27.22 30.77
CA TYR A 75 3.36 -26.02 30.85
C TYR A 75 1.97 -26.26 30.24
N PRO A 76 0.97 -25.40 30.49
CA PRO A 76 -0.32 -25.52 29.82
C PRO A 76 -0.15 -25.53 28.27
N PRO A 77 -0.90 -26.38 27.56
CA PRO A 77 -0.86 -26.37 26.10
C PRO A 77 -1.47 -25.06 25.55
N PRO A 78 -1.09 -24.66 24.33
CA PRO A 78 -1.73 -23.52 23.66
C PRO A 78 -3.24 -23.76 23.48
N ASP A 79 -4.05 -22.72 23.64
CA ASP A 79 -5.45 -22.77 23.20
C ASP A 79 -5.52 -22.55 21.69
N TYR A 80 -5.45 -23.65 20.95
CA TYR A 80 -5.52 -23.62 19.49
C TYR A 80 -6.84 -23.05 18.96
N GLN A 81 -7.96 -23.30 19.65
CA GLN A 81 -9.27 -22.87 19.17
C GLN A 81 -9.42 -21.35 19.31
N GLU A 82 -9.04 -20.81 20.46
CA GLU A 82 -9.00 -19.37 20.70
C GLU A 82 -7.98 -18.69 19.77
N THR A 83 -6.79 -19.24 19.64
CA THR A 83 -5.73 -18.72 18.76
C THR A 83 -6.19 -18.62 17.30
N ILE A 84 -6.81 -19.67 16.75
CA ILE A 84 -7.33 -19.66 15.38
C ILE A 84 -8.44 -18.62 15.24
N SER A 85 -9.32 -18.50 16.23
CA SER A 85 -10.40 -17.51 16.23
C SER A 85 -9.84 -16.08 16.22
N ASN A 86 -8.85 -15.80 17.06
CA ASN A 86 -8.16 -14.52 17.13
C ASN A 86 -7.43 -14.18 15.82
N LEU A 87 -6.74 -15.16 15.23
CA LEU A 87 -6.07 -14.98 13.95
C LEU A 87 -7.05 -14.63 12.82
N LYS A 88 -8.19 -15.34 12.74
CA LYS A 88 -9.23 -15.04 11.75
C LYS A 88 -9.79 -13.64 11.94
N ASN A 89 -10.09 -13.23 13.18
CA ASN A 89 -10.58 -11.89 13.48
C ASN A 89 -9.57 -10.82 13.07
N TYR A 90 -8.29 -11.00 13.41
CA TYR A 90 -7.22 -10.10 13.00
C TYR A 90 -7.15 -9.90 11.48
N ILE A 91 -7.21 -11.00 10.72
CA ILE A 91 -7.19 -10.95 9.25
C ILE A 91 -8.41 -10.20 8.72
N TYR A 92 -9.62 -10.51 9.21
CA TYR A 92 -10.84 -9.82 8.75
C TYR A 92 -10.85 -8.33 9.09
N GLU A 93 -10.38 -7.95 10.27
CA GLU A 93 -10.27 -6.55 10.70
C GLU A 93 -9.24 -5.80 9.85
N ARG A 94 -8.05 -6.37 9.65
CA ARG A 94 -7.04 -5.77 8.78
C ARG A 94 -7.50 -5.64 7.33
N CYS A 95 -8.18 -6.65 6.80
CA CYS A 95 -8.73 -6.57 5.46
C CYS A 95 -9.81 -5.48 5.36
N ARG A 96 -10.64 -5.29 6.38
CA ARG A 96 -11.62 -4.18 6.43
C ARG A 96 -10.93 -2.83 6.44
N ASP A 97 -9.94 -2.62 7.30
CA ASP A 97 -9.22 -1.35 7.44
C ASP A 97 -8.50 -0.96 6.15
N GLU A 98 -7.89 -1.96 5.50
CA GLU A 98 -7.16 -1.79 4.25
C GLU A 98 -8.07 -1.85 3.01
N LYS A 99 -9.39 -1.99 3.16
CA LYS A 99 -10.37 -2.16 2.07
C LYS A 99 -10.02 -3.31 1.11
N ILE A 100 -9.46 -4.38 1.66
CA ILE A 100 -9.22 -5.66 0.98
C ILE A 100 -10.50 -6.49 1.14
N TYR A 101 -11.19 -6.78 0.05
CA TYR A 101 -12.39 -7.61 0.08
C TYR A 101 -11.98 -9.08 -0.08
N LEU A 102 -12.17 -9.87 0.98
CA LEU A 102 -11.91 -11.32 1.05
C LEU A 102 -13.09 -12.14 0.52
#